data_AF-A0A6A0GP95-F1
#
_entry.id   AF-A0A6A0GP95-F1
#
_cell.length_a   1.000
_cell.length_b   1.000
_cell.length_c   1.000
_cell.angle_alpha   90.00
_cell.angle_beta   90.00
_cell.angle_gamma   90.00
#
_symmetry.space_group_name_H-M   'P 1'
#
loop_
_entity.id
_entity.type
_entity.pdbx_description
1 polymer ?
#
loop_
_entity_poly.entity_id
_entity_poly.type
_entity_poly.pdbx_seq_one_letter_code
_entity_poly.pdbx_strand_id
1 'polypeptide(L)'
;MESFLSAQGDITDLRDLDDFDESQFPLYLVAVRLNESVGIPFRELRTEEVQCASDAKYVCKVHCIRLASQLLFSKQENRDWFIQSGHHIIADLTIKAGKDPKEAVMAYGAMLEYLGACDCGLLEEELRGRGVVAITFYDVVLDFILLDVFEDLDMPPSSVTAVVQNRRSPQQYGPYLGRGKIGRGILG
;
A
#
# COMPACT_ATOMS: atom_id res chain seq x y z
N MET A 1 15.31 18.97 29.55
CA MET A 1 15.58 17.71 28.83
C MET A 1 14.58 16.71 29.40
N GLU A 2 13.38 16.71 28.84
CA GLU A 2 12.30 15.82 29.25
C GLU A 2 12.22 14.64 28.29
N SER A 3 11.98 13.50 28.91
CA SER A 3 12.15 12.15 28.42
C SER A 3 11.13 11.82 27.34
N PHE A 4 11.62 11.58 26.12
CA PHE A 4 10.94 10.71 25.15
C PHE A 4 10.97 9.30 25.71
N LEU A 5 9.83 8.74 26.12
CA LEU A 5 9.58 7.30 26.26
C LEU A 5 8.10 7.05 26.59
N SER A 6 7.38 6.54 25.58
CA SER A 6 6.34 5.50 25.66
C SER A 6 5.10 5.86 24.82
N ALA A 7 5.19 5.55 23.53
CA ALA A 7 4.01 5.26 22.71
C ALA A 7 4.12 3.78 22.32
N GLN A 8 4.06 2.91 23.33
CA GLN A 8 3.98 1.47 23.14
C GLN A 8 2.60 1.01 23.60
N GLY A 9 1.79 0.60 22.63
CA GLY A 9 0.61 -0.23 22.85
C GLY A 9 -0.70 0.54 22.99
N ASP A 10 -1.24 0.99 21.86
CA ASP A 10 -2.66 0.83 21.58
C ASP A 10 -2.77 0.44 20.10
N ILE A 11 -2.41 -0.82 19.82
CA ILE A 11 -2.97 -1.48 18.64
C ILE A 11 -4.41 -1.76 19.07
N THR A 12 -5.34 -0.88 18.69
CA THR A 12 -6.77 -1.15 18.82
C THR A 12 -7.02 -2.53 18.23
N ASP A 13 -7.45 -3.48 19.07
CA ASP A 13 -7.73 -4.84 18.62
C ASP A 13 -8.89 -4.73 17.63
N LEU A 14 -8.62 -5.01 16.34
CA LEU A 14 -9.61 -4.86 15.26
C LEU A 14 -10.86 -5.74 15.48
N ARG A 15 -10.78 -6.67 16.44
CA ARG A 15 -11.88 -7.51 16.92
C ARG A 15 -12.94 -6.76 17.73
N ASP A 16 -12.62 -5.59 18.29
CA ASP A 16 -13.60 -4.74 19.00
C ASP A 16 -14.54 -3.99 18.03
N LEU A 17 -14.39 -4.18 16.71
CA LEU A 17 -15.31 -3.67 15.68
C LEU A 17 -16.49 -4.61 15.39
N ASP A 18 -16.58 -5.77 16.05
CA ASP A 18 -17.60 -6.79 15.77
C ASP A 18 -19.02 -6.41 16.23
N ASP A 19 -19.18 -5.33 17.01
CA ASP A 19 -20.50 -4.73 17.32
C ASP A 19 -20.91 -3.61 16.33
N PHE A 20 -20.52 -3.73 15.05
CA PHE A 20 -20.92 -2.78 14.01
C PHE A 20 -22.37 -3.04 13.54
N ASP A 21 -23.34 -2.40 14.21
CA ASP A 21 -24.72 -2.38 13.75
C ASP A 21 -24.87 -1.49 12.49
N GLU A 22 -24.72 -2.12 11.32
CA GLU A 22 -24.83 -1.48 10.00
C GLU A 22 -26.13 -0.71 9.79
N SER A 23 -27.21 -1.06 10.52
CA SER A 23 -28.50 -0.38 10.43
C SER A 23 -28.49 1.04 10.99
N GLN A 24 -27.47 1.39 11.78
CA GLN A 24 -27.31 2.71 12.40
C GLN A 24 -26.61 3.72 11.48
N PHE A 25 -26.21 3.33 10.27
CA PHE A 25 -25.43 4.19 9.36
C PHE A 25 -26.22 4.54 8.10
N PRO A 26 -26.93 5.68 8.08
CA PRO A 26 -27.77 6.08 6.96
C PRO A 26 -27.03 6.14 5.61
N LEU A 27 -25.78 6.58 5.61
CA LEU A 27 -24.95 6.65 4.41
C LEU A 27 -24.73 5.26 3.78
N TYR A 28 -24.49 4.25 4.62
CA TYR A 28 -24.31 2.88 4.18
C TYR A 28 -25.63 2.27 3.69
N LEU A 29 -26.74 2.50 4.38
CA LEU A 29 -28.06 2.04 3.93
C LEU A 29 -28.47 2.64 2.57
N VAL A 30 -28.09 3.90 2.32
CA VAL A 30 -28.28 4.52 0.99
C VAL A 30 -27.40 3.82 -0.05
N ALA A 31 -26.15 3.51 0.26
CA ALA A 31 -25.26 2.77 -0.63
C ALA A 31 -25.81 1.38 -0.95
N VAL A 32 -26.35 0.65 0.03
CA VAL A 32 -26.99 -0.66 -0.18
C VAL A 32 -28.14 -0.55 -1.18
N ARG A 33 -29.07 0.39 -0.99
CA ARG A 33 -30.19 0.60 -1.91
C ARG A 33 -29.72 1.00 -3.31
N LEU A 34 -28.67 1.81 -3.41
CA LEU A 34 -28.09 2.20 -4.70
C LEU A 34 -27.49 0.98 -5.40
N ASN A 35 -26.75 0.15 -4.68
CA ASN A 35 -26.14 -1.06 -5.21
C ASN A 35 -27.19 -2.08 -5.69
N GLU A 36 -28.28 -2.25 -4.94
CA GLU A 36 -29.38 -3.14 -5.30
C GLU A 36 -30.19 -2.66 -6.52
N SER A 37 -30.26 -1.35 -6.74
CA SER A 37 -31.10 -0.76 -7.80
C SER A 37 -30.37 -0.57 -9.13
N VAL A 38 -29.17 0.02 -9.10
CA VAL A 38 -28.41 0.38 -10.31
C VAL A 38 -27.02 -0.25 -10.33
N GLY A 39 -26.53 -0.68 -9.16
CA GLY A 39 -25.14 -1.11 -8.98
C GLY A 39 -24.23 0.08 -8.74
N ILE A 40 -23.12 -0.17 -8.05
CA ILE A 40 -22.08 0.81 -7.79
C ILE A 40 -20.82 0.36 -8.53
N PRO A 41 -20.18 1.24 -9.33
CA PRO A 41 -18.99 0.87 -10.09
C PRO A 41 -17.80 0.65 -9.16
N PHE A 42 -16.95 -0.31 -9.51
CA PHE A 42 -15.68 -0.59 -8.86
C PHE A 42 -14.68 -1.01 -9.93
N ARG A 43 -13.38 -0.83 -9.65
CA ARG A 43 -12.30 -1.27 -10.54
C ARG A 43 -12.10 -2.78 -10.41
N GLU A 44 -11.94 -3.24 -9.17
CA GLU A 44 -11.70 -4.63 -8.81
C GLU A 44 -12.38 -4.95 -7.47
N LEU A 45 -12.72 -6.23 -7.25
CA LEU A 45 -13.29 -6.68 -5.97
C LEU A 45 -12.15 -7.01 -5.01
N ARG A 46 -11.80 -6.04 -4.16
CA ARG A 46 -10.76 -6.18 -3.13
C ARG A 46 -11.30 -6.76 -1.81
N THR A 47 -12.33 -7.60 -1.90
CA THR A 47 -13.14 -8.04 -0.77
C THR A 47 -12.31 -8.81 0.26
N GLU A 48 -11.42 -9.69 -0.18
CA GLU A 48 -10.58 -10.50 0.70
C GLU A 48 -9.44 -9.67 1.30
N GLU A 49 -8.79 -8.84 0.47
CA GLU A 49 -7.65 -7.99 0.84
C GLU A 49 -8.02 -6.98 1.92
N VAL A 50 -9.22 -6.41 1.85
CA VAL A 50 -9.74 -5.47 2.86
C VAL A 50 -10.65 -6.11 3.89
N GLN A 51 -10.71 -7.45 3.90
CA GLN A 51 -11.43 -8.27 4.88
C GLN A 51 -12.91 -7.89 5.01
N CYS A 52 -13.57 -7.62 3.89
CA CYS A 52 -15.01 -7.43 3.84
C CYS A 52 -15.74 -8.78 3.82
N ALA A 53 -16.87 -8.86 4.53
CA ALA A 53 -17.64 -10.11 4.64
C ALA A 53 -18.34 -10.53 3.34
N SER A 54 -18.50 -9.63 2.37
CA SER A 54 -18.99 -9.93 1.02
C SER A 54 -18.68 -8.80 0.04
N ASP A 55 -18.71 -9.12 -1.26
CA ASP A 55 -18.53 -8.15 -2.35
C ASP A 55 -19.54 -7.00 -2.29
N ALA A 56 -20.80 -7.31 -1.95
CA ALA A 56 -21.84 -6.30 -1.80
C ALA A 56 -21.49 -5.30 -0.69
N LYS A 57 -21.01 -5.79 0.45
CA LYS A 57 -20.58 -4.92 1.56
C LYS A 57 -19.35 -4.11 1.19
N TYR A 58 -18.38 -4.73 0.52
CA TYR A 58 -17.18 -4.06 0.02
C TYR A 58 -17.57 -2.86 -0.86
N VAL A 59 -18.35 -3.10 -1.91
CA VAL A 59 -18.76 -2.07 -2.86
C VAL A 59 -19.55 -0.93 -2.18
N CYS A 60 -20.45 -1.26 -1.26
CA CYS A 60 -21.20 -0.25 -0.51
C CYS A 60 -20.30 0.60 0.40
N LYS A 61 -19.34 -0.04 1.11
CA LYS A 61 -18.37 0.67 1.96
C LYS A 61 -17.45 1.56 1.12
N VAL A 62 -16.98 1.09 -0.03
CA VAL A 62 -16.19 1.90 -0.97
C VAL A 62 -16.97 3.15 -1.39
N HIS A 63 -18.26 3.01 -1.72
CA HIS A 63 -19.09 4.17 -2.04
C HIS A 63 -19.18 5.18 -0.88
N CYS A 64 -19.37 4.70 0.35
CA CYS A 64 -19.34 5.58 1.52
C CYS A 64 -18.00 6.29 1.67
N ILE A 65 -16.87 5.59 1.46
CA ILE A 65 -15.53 6.17 1.55
C ILE A 65 -15.32 7.21 0.44
N ARG A 66 -15.80 6.97 -0.79
CA ARG A 66 -15.74 7.96 -1.89
C ARG A 66 -16.45 9.26 -1.49
N LEU A 67 -17.67 9.17 -0.97
CA LEU A 67 -18.44 10.33 -0.52
C LEU A 67 -17.77 11.05 0.67
N ALA A 68 -17.28 10.28 1.65
CA ALA A 68 -16.56 10.83 2.79
C ALA A 68 -15.28 11.54 2.36
N SER A 69 -14.54 10.98 1.39
CA SER A 69 -13.34 11.57 0.82
C SER A 69 -13.65 12.90 0.13
N GLN A 70 -14.71 12.96 -0.68
CA GLN A 70 -15.12 14.22 -1.33
C GLN A 70 -15.41 15.31 -0.29
N LEU A 71 -16.11 14.97 0.79
CA LEU A 71 -16.35 15.92 1.88
C LEU A 71 -15.05 16.31 2.60
N LEU A 72 -14.18 15.33 2.90
CA LEU A 72 -12.90 15.56 3.58
C LEU A 72 -12.02 16.50 2.77
N PHE A 73 -11.87 16.24 1.46
CA PHE A 73 -11.03 17.02 0.56
C PHE A 73 -11.69 18.30 0.05
N SER A 74 -12.93 18.60 0.43
CA SER A 74 -13.52 19.93 0.17
C SER A 74 -12.79 21.05 0.94
N LYS A 75 -12.19 20.72 2.09
CA LYS A 75 -11.42 21.65 2.93
C LYS A 75 -9.96 21.72 2.46
N GLN A 76 -9.47 22.95 2.22
CA GLN A 76 -8.09 23.18 1.78
C GLN A 76 -7.07 22.65 2.80
N GLU A 77 -7.30 22.89 4.10
CA GLU A 77 -6.42 22.42 5.18
C GLU A 77 -6.18 20.90 5.13
N ASN A 78 -7.24 20.12 4.84
CA ASN A 78 -7.11 18.67 4.71
C ASN A 78 -6.26 18.31 3.49
N ARG A 79 -6.45 18.98 2.34
CA ARG A 79 -5.61 18.75 1.15
C ARG A 79 -4.14 19.03 1.44
N ASP A 80 -3.85 20.15 2.10
CA ASP A 80 -2.49 20.55 2.44
C ASP A 80 -1.84 19.55 3.40
N TRP A 81 -2.59 19.10 4.41
CA TRP A 81 -2.12 18.08 5.35
C TRP A 81 -1.80 16.75 4.66
N PHE A 82 -2.64 16.31 3.71
CA PHE A 82 -2.39 15.09 2.94
C PHE A 82 -1.18 15.23 2.02
N ILE A 83 -1.03 16.38 1.36
CA ILE A 83 0.16 16.70 0.55
C ILE A 83 1.43 16.58 1.38
N GLN A 84 1.45 17.20 2.57
CA GLN A 84 2.60 17.17 3.47
C GLN A 84 2.86 15.78 4.04
N SER A 85 1.80 15.05 4.38
CA SER A 85 1.91 13.67 4.88
C SER A 85 2.51 12.75 3.82
N GLY A 86 2.11 12.87 2.55
CA GLY A 86 2.71 12.13 1.44
C GLY A 86 4.21 12.41 1.29
N HIS A 87 4.62 13.67 1.42
CA HIS A 87 6.03 14.04 1.41
C HIS A 87 6.81 13.35 2.55
N HIS A 88 6.29 13.37 3.77
CA HIS A 88 6.94 12.71 4.92
C HIS A 88 7.02 11.20 4.73
N ILE A 89 5.95 10.56 4.27
CA ILE A 89 5.92 9.11 4.02
C ILE A 89 6.97 8.72 2.98
N ILE A 90 7.06 9.42 1.85
CA ILE A 90 8.04 9.13 0.80
C ILE A 90 9.47 9.31 1.33
N ALA A 91 9.72 10.39 2.09
CA ALA A 91 11.02 10.64 2.69
C ALA A 91 11.41 9.51 3.66
N ASP A 92 10.52 9.16 4.59
CA ASP A 92 10.77 8.16 5.63
C ASP A 92 10.95 6.76 5.02
N LEU A 93 10.14 6.39 4.03
CA LEU A 93 10.30 5.13 3.30
C LEU A 93 11.66 5.05 2.58
N THR A 94 12.09 6.16 1.96
CA THR A 94 13.37 6.22 1.25
C THR A 94 14.56 6.11 2.21
N ILE A 95 14.49 6.80 3.36
CA ILE A 95 15.49 6.70 4.43
C ILE A 95 15.54 5.28 4.98
N LYS A 96 14.38 4.66 5.26
CA LYS A 96 14.29 3.27 5.73
C LYS A 96 14.88 2.28 4.72
N ALA A 97 14.80 2.57 3.42
CA ALA A 97 15.45 1.80 2.37
C ALA A 97 16.97 2.05 2.25
N GLY A 98 17.55 2.89 3.11
CA GLY A 98 18.98 3.21 3.12
C GLY A 98 19.41 4.17 2.01
N LYS A 99 18.49 4.97 1.47
CA LYS A 99 18.73 5.92 0.38
C LYS A 99 18.53 7.36 0.85
N ASP A 100 19.13 8.31 0.14
CA ASP A 100 18.86 9.75 0.34
C ASP A 100 17.44 10.08 -0.17
N PRO A 101 16.54 10.65 0.65
CA PRO A 101 15.18 11.00 0.25
C PRO A 101 15.09 12.16 -0.75
N LYS A 102 16.17 12.94 -0.93
CA LYS A 102 16.13 14.21 -1.67
C LYS A 102 15.53 14.07 -3.06
N GLU A 103 15.97 13.11 -3.87
CA GLU A 103 15.46 12.93 -5.23
C GLU A 103 14.00 12.49 -5.25
N ALA A 104 13.60 11.56 -4.38
CA ALA A 104 12.23 11.07 -4.29
C ALA A 104 11.26 12.18 -3.86
N VAL A 105 11.66 12.99 -2.88
CA VAL A 105 10.90 14.14 -2.40
C VAL A 105 10.78 15.23 -3.47
N MET A 106 11.87 15.53 -4.20
CA MET A 106 11.82 16.50 -5.30
C MET A 106 10.88 16.02 -6.42
N ALA A 107 10.92 14.72 -6.77
CA ALA A 107 10.01 14.15 -7.75
C ALA A 107 8.54 14.26 -7.31
N TYR A 108 8.25 14.00 -6.04
CA TYR A 108 6.91 14.18 -5.48
C TYR A 108 6.44 15.64 -5.57
N GLY A 109 7.30 16.61 -5.22
CA GLY A 109 6.99 18.03 -5.35
C GLY A 109 6.70 18.46 -6.81
N ALA A 110 7.53 18.01 -7.75
CA ALA A 110 7.34 18.28 -9.18
C ALA A 110 6.03 17.67 -9.71
N MET A 111 5.66 16.48 -9.24
CA MET A 111 4.37 15.86 -9.58
C MET A 111 3.19 16.70 -9.08
N LEU A 112 3.25 17.21 -7.85
CA LEU A 112 2.18 18.08 -7.31
C LEU A 112 2.07 19.40 -8.07
N GLU A 113 3.19 20.00 -8.45
CA GLU A 113 3.21 21.20 -9.28
C GLU A 113 2.55 20.94 -10.65
N TYR A 114 2.89 19.81 -11.28
CA TYR A 114 2.23 19.38 -12.50
C TYR A 114 0.72 19.19 -12.32
N LEU A 115 0.29 18.48 -11.26
CA LEU A 115 -1.13 18.25 -10.98
C LEU A 115 -1.90 19.55 -10.70
N GLY A 116 -1.24 20.58 -10.17
CA GLY A 116 -1.83 21.91 -9.98
C GLY A 116 -2.07 22.68 -11.28
N ALA A 117 -1.39 22.32 -12.36
CA ALA A 117 -1.44 23.00 -13.66
C ALA A 117 -1.98 22.12 -14.82
N CYS A 118 -2.19 20.83 -14.59
CA CYS A 118 -2.55 19.88 -15.64
C CYS A 118 -4.01 20.04 -16.10
N ASP A 119 -4.29 19.57 -17.32
CA ASP A 119 -5.66 19.38 -17.79
C ASP A 119 -6.29 18.18 -17.08
N CYS A 120 -7.22 18.46 -16.16
CA CYS A 120 -7.94 17.45 -15.40
C CYS A 120 -8.68 16.45 -16.30
N GLY A 121 -9.11 16.85 -17.51
CA GLY A 121 -9.83 15.97 -18.44
C GLY A 121 -8.93 14.89 -19.03
N LEU A 122 -7.70 15.25 -19.39
CA LEU A 122 -6.70 14.30 -19.89
C LEU A 122 -6.29 13.30 -18.79
N LEU A 123 -6.04 13.81 -17.58
CA LEU A 123 -5.69 12.97 -16.43
C LEU A 123 -6.82 11.95 -16.12
N GLU A 124 -8.07 12.39 -16.15
CA GLU A 124 -9.22 11.52 -15.95
C GLU A 124 -9.31 10.45 -17.05
N GLU A 125 -9.07 10.81 -18.32
CA GLU A 125 -9.07 9.86 -19.43
C GLU A 125 -7.97 8.80 -19.30
N GLU A 126 -6.76 9.22 -18.94
CA GLU A 126 -5.64 8.29 -18.71
C GLU A 126 -5.91 7.33 -17.55
N LEU A 127 -6.44 7.83 -16.44
CA LEU A 127 -6.77 7.00 -15.27
C LEU A 127 -7.93 6.05 -15.58
N ARG A 128 -8.95 6.51 -16.31
CA ARG A 128 -10.04 5.66 -16.79
C ARG A 128 -9.54 4.57 -17.72
N GLY A 129 -8.55 4.87 -18.58
CA GLY A 129 -7.86 3.87 -19.41
C GLY A 129 -7.13 2.78 -18.62
N ARG A 130 -6.83 3.04 -17.34
CA ARG A 130 -6.24 2.07 -16.38
C ARG A 130 -7.28 1.43 -15.46
N GLY A 131 -8.57 1.60 -15.74
CA GLY A 131 -9.67 1.00 -14.98
C GLY A 131 -10.11 1.79 -13.76
N VAL A 132 -9.58 3.00 -13.52
CA VAL A 132 -10.05 3.87 -12.44
C VAL A 132 -11.45 4.38 -12.79
N VAL A 133 -12.45 3.92 -12.03
CA VAL A 133 -13.88 4.20 -12.33
C VAL A 133 -14.38 5.53 -11.76
N ALA A 134 -13.67 6.11 -10.79
CA ALA A 134 -13.98 7.41 -10.21
C ALA A 134 -12.70 8.11 -9.75
N ILE A 135 -12.60 9.43 -9.94
CA ILE A 135 -11.44 10.20 -9.47
C ILE A 135 -11.64 10.57 -8.01
N THR A 136 -11.41 9.60 -7.13
CA THR A 136 -11.43 9.82 -5.68
C THR A 136 -10.14 9.34 -5.03
N PHE A 137 -9.91 9.76 -3.80
CA PHE A 137 -8.75 9.30 -3.02
C PHE A 137 -8.71 7.78 -2.87
N TYR A 138 -9.86 7.13 -2.66
CA TYR A 138 -9.90 5.67 -2.57
C TYR A 138 -9.45 5.04 -3.88
N ASP A 139 -10.10 5.41 -4.99
CA ASP A 139 -9.87 4.77 -6.29
C ASP A 139 -8.44 4.98 -6.81
N VAL A 140 -7.86 6.17 -6.62
CA VAL A 140 -6.53 6.49 -7.14
C VAL A 140 -5.43 6.07 -6.17
N VAL A 141 -5.52 6.48 -4.89
CA VAL A 141 -4.41 6.29 -3.95
C VAL A 141 -4.48 4.92 -3.30
N LEU A 142 -5.64 4.52 -2.78
CA LEU A 142 -5.75 3.26 -2.05
C LEU A 142 -5.80 2.07 -3.01
N ASP A 143 -6.71 2.09 -3.97
CA ASP A 143 -6.92 0.97 -4.89
C ASP A 143 -5.84 0.91 -5.97
N PHE A 144 -5.80 1.89 -6.88
CA PHE A 144 -4.89 1.85 -8.02
C PHE A 144 -3.39 1.93 -7.66
N ILE A 145 -3.01 2.61 -6.58
CA ILE A 145 -1.59 2.72 -6.20
C ILE A 145 -1.23 1.70 -5.11
N LEU A 146 -1.86 1.75 -3.94
CA LEU A 146 -1.39 0.96 -2.80
C LEU A 146 -1.78 -0.52 -2.90
N LEU A 147 -3.03 -0.84 -3.22
CA LEU A 147 -3.48 -2.24 -3.30
C LEU A 147 -2.82 -2.97 -4.48
N ASP A 148 -2.66 -2.32 -5.64
CA ASP A 148 -1.86 -2.87 -6.75
C ASP A 148 -0.41 -3.15 -6.32
N VAL A 149 0.24 -2.23 -5.61
CA VAL A 149 1.61 -2.44 -5.13
C VAL A 149 1.69 -3.58 -4.12
N PHE A 150 0.70 -3.77 -3.26
CA PHE A 150 0.68 -4.89 -2.33
C PHE A 150 0.46 -6.23 -3.05
N GLU A 151 -0.42 -6.27 -4.04
CA GLU A 151 -0.62 -7.45 -4.87
C GLU A 151 0.66 -7.84 -5.62
N ASP A 152 1.35 -6.87 -6.22
CA ASP A 152 2.64 -7.08 -6.88
C ASP A 152 3.73 -7.60 -5.92
N LEU A 153 3.69 -7.18 -4.65
CA LEU A 153 4.62 -7.66 -3.62
C LEU A 153 4.31 -9.09 -3.15
N ASP A 154 3.03 -9.47 -3.12
CA ASP A 154 2.59 -10.82 -2.75
C ASP A 154 2.77 -11.82 -3.90
N MET A 155 2.71 -11.35 -5.15
CA MET A 155 2.97 -12.13 -6.37
C MET A 155 4.20 -11.63 -7.14
N PRO A 156 5.42 -11.67 -6.56
CA PRO A 156 6.60 -11.13 -7.22
C PRO A 156 6.88 -11.91 -8.53
N PRO A 157 7.14 -11.23 -9.66
CA PRO A 157 7.47 -11.88 -10.92
C PRO A 157 8.62 -12.88 -10.73
N SER A 158 8.60 -13.98 -11.50
CA SER A 158 9.59 -15.07 -11.40
C SER A 158 11.04 -14.60 -11.58
N SER A 159 11.25 -13.49 -12.28
CA SER A 159 12.55 -12.82 -12.43
C SER A 159 13.08 -12.21 -11.12
N VAL A 160 12.20 -11.75 -10.22
CA VAL A 160 12.56 -11.19 -8.90
C VAL A 160 12.84 -12.30 -7.90
N THR A 161 12.03 -13.37 -7.88
CA THR A 161 12.26 -14.53 -7.01
C THR A 161 13.57 -15.25 -7.31
N ALA A 162 13.96 -15.38 -8.58
CA ALA A 162 15.23 -15.97 -8.98
C ALA A 162 16.46 -15.19 -8.48
N VAL A 163 16.38 -13.86 -8.44
CA VAL A 163 17.49 -13.00 -7.97
C VAL A 163 17.60 -13.01 -6.44
N VAL A 164 16.47 -13.05 -5.73
CA VAL A 164 16.46 -13.16 -4.26
C VAL A 164 16.96 -14.54 -3.79
N GLN A 165 16.65 -15.61 -4.52
CA GLN A 165 17.17 -16.95 -4.23
C GLN A 165 18.68 -17.07 -4.51
N ASN A 166 19.20 -16.43 -5.56
CA ASN A 166 20.64 -16.43 -5.86
C ASN A 166 21.51 -15.65 -4.85
N ARG A 167 20.92 -14.72 -4.08
CA ARG A 167 21.65 -13.99 -3.02
C ARG A 167 21.90 -14.84 -1.76
N ARG A 168 21.26 -16.01 -1.63
CA ARG A 168 21.35 -16.92 -0.47
C ARG A 168 22.06 -18.26 -0.77
N SER A 169 22.90 -18.34 -1.80
CA SER A 169 23.83 -19.47 -1.95
C SER A 169 25.21 -19.05 -1.43
N PRO A 170 25.68 -19.50 -0.25
CA PRO A 170 27.11 -19.44 0.04
C PRO A 170 27.82 -20.31 -0.98
N GLN A 171 28.72 -19.71 -1.75
CA GLN A 171 29.63 -20.42 -2.64
C GLN A 171 30.29 -21.56 -1.86
N GLN A 172 30.07 -22.81 -2.28
CA GLN A 172 30.84 -23.95 -1.80
C GLN A 172 32.31 -23.74 -2.18
N TYR A 173 33.12 -23.23 -1.24
CA TYR A 173 34.57 -23.39 -1.29
C TYR A 173 34.91 -24.72 -0.61
N GLY A 174 35.14 -25.75 -1.43
CA GLY A 174 35.77 -26.99 -0.97
C GLY A 174 37.25 -26.75 -0.65
N PRO A 175 37.80 -27.28 0.45
CA PRO A 175 39.22 -27.12 0.74
C PRO A 175 40.02 -28.27 0.12
N TYR A 176 40.77 -27.96 -0.94
CA TYR A 176 42.05 -28.62 -1.20
C TYR A 176 43.15 -27.80 -0.54
N LEU A 177 43.72 -28.31 0.55
CA LEU A 177 45.07 -27.92 0.99
C LEU A 177 45.68 -29.09 1.76
N GLY A 178 46.62 -29.74 1.09
CA GLY A 178 47.42 -30.80 1.66
C GLY A 178 48.65 -30.31 2.42
N ARG A 179 49.27 -31.31 3.06
CA ARG A 179 50.67 -31.45 3.52
C ARG A 179 50.96 -31.25 5.02
N GLY A 180 51.29 -32.41 5.61
CA GLY A 180 52.43 -32.61 6.50
C GLY A 180 52.03 -32.93 7.93
N LYS A 181 52.55 -33.95 8.61
CA LYS A 181 53.68 -34.86 8.36
C LYS A 181 53.70 -35.82 9.59
N ILE A 182 54.25 -37.05 9.43
CA ILE A 182 54.87 -37.95 10.46
C ILE A 182 54.01 -38.41 11.68
N GLY A 183 53.87 -39.70 12.03
CA GLY A 183 54.43 -40.95 11.54
C GLY A 183 54.15 -42.14 12.49
N ARG A 184 54.49 -43.35 11.98
CA ARG A 184 54.78 -44.64 12.65
C ARG A 184 53.64 -45.49 13.26
N GLY A 185 53.69 -46.78 12.92
CA GLY A 185 53.16 -47.90 13.73
C GLY A 185 52.37 -48.94 12.93
N ILE A 186 52.99 -49.78 12.10
CA ILE A 186 53.35 -51.20 12.41
C ILE A 186 52.21 -52.20 12.11
N LEU A 187 52.46 -52.98 11.04
CA LEU A 187 52.26 -54.43 10.81
C LEU A 187 51.08 -55.17 11.46
N GLY A 188 50.35 -55.90 10.61
CA GLY A 188 49.41 -56.97 10.96
C GLY A 188 48.51 -57.31 9.80
#